data_AF-A0A5C6XI52-F1
#
_entry.id   AF-A0A5C6XI52-F1
#
_cell.length_a   1.000
_cell.length_b   1.000
_cell.length_c   1.000
_cell.angle_alpha   90.00
_cell.angle_beta   90.00
_cell.angle_gamma   90.00
#
_symmetry.space_group_name_H-M   'P 1'
#
loop_
_entity.id
_entity.type
_entity.pdbx_description
1 polymer ?
#
loop_
_entity_poly.entity_id
_entity_poly.type
_entity_poly.pdbx_seq_one_letter_code
_entity_poly.pdbx_strand_id
1 'polypeptide(L)'
;MKAMMWKVVCVALVCGVGAAGCAGDAEDPSDVGQLQDGGGDAGEDASEDANAPDVADEPDADAPDADAPDADAPDAEEPDADAPDVDETPEGDGTSCEQAIDVSEGVVLEDQTTVGAPENQDADGDGCPSGRISGPELIYVVSPSEPTSYRVRVEPNEVSFDPMIYVRSGCETSVCLAGTVLNGPGSPETLSFEAPGGVPSYIFVDGEWLSEGSFRLEVTIEE
;
A
#
# COMPACT_ATOMS: atom_id res chain seq x y z
N MET A 1 -31.71 21.47 -24.97
CA MET A 1 -30.28 21.81 -24.88
C MET A 1 -30.17 23.15 -24.16
N LYS A 2 -29.96 23.14 -22.83
CA LYS A 2 -29.79 24.36 -22.02
C LYS A 2 -28.29 24.56 -21.81
N ALA A 3 -27.74 25.63 -22.38
CA ALA A 3 -26.35 26.02 -22.17
C ALA A 3 -26.17 26.49 -20.72
N MET A 4 -25.40 25.74 -19.93
CA MET A 4 -24.94 26.17 -18.61
C MET A 4 -23.77 27.12 -18.79
N MET A 5 -23.97 28.35 -18.34
CA MET A 5 -23.05 29.47 -18.42
C MET A 5 -22.20 29.48 -17.13
N TRP A 6 -20.98 28.94 -17.20
CA TRP A 6 -20.06 28.89 -16.06
C TRP A 6 -19.45 30.27 -15.85
N LYS A 7 -19.77 30.91 -14.72
CA LYS A 7 -19.13 32.16 -14.30
C LYS A 7 -17.75 31.85 -13.73
N VAL A 8 -16.72 32.27 -14.45
CA VAL A 8 -15.34 32.35 -13.96
C VAL A 8 -15.30 33.40 -12.86
N VAL A 9 -15.05 32.96 -11.62
CA VAL A 9 -14.73 33.85 -10.49
C VAL A 9 -13.22 33.92 -10.40
N CYS A 10 -12.62 35.01 -10.90
CA CYS A 10 -11.23 35.33 -10.64
C CYS A 10 -11.08 35.75 -9.17
N VAL A 11 -10.54 34.85 -8.34
CA VAL A 11 -10.08 35.21 -7.00
C VAL A 11 -8.71 35.89 -7.14
N ALA A 12 -8.67 37.19 -6.86
CA ALA A 12 -7.44 37.94 -6.80
C ALA A 12 -6.71 37.60 -5.49
N LEU A 13 -5.63 36.81 -5.60
CA LEU A 13 -4.72 36.53 -4.50
C LEU A 13 -3.89 37.79 -4.21
N VAL A 14 -4.14 38.42 -3.05
CA VAL A 14 -3.35 39.55 -2.55
C VAL A 14 -2.10 39.00 -1.87
N CYS A 15 -0.94 39.15 -2.52
CA CYS A 15 0.35 38.87 -1.91
C CYS A 15 0.67 39.92 -0.83
N GLY A 16 0.48 39.57 0.43
CA GLY A 16 0.99 40.33 1.57
C GLY A 16 2.46 40.00 1.80
N VAL A 17 3.35 40.95 1.51
CA VAL A 17 4.77 40.89 1.89
C VAL A 17 4.88 41.22 3.39
N GLY A 18 5.17 40.20 4.20
CA GLY A 18 5.50 40.35 5.62
C GLY A 18 6.89 39.80 5.90
N ALA A 19 7.88 40.68 5.99
CA ALA A 19 9.22 40.34 6.47
C ALA A 19 9.32 40.62 7.98
N ALA A 20 9.53 39.57 8.77
CA ALA A 20 10.08 39.58 10.12
C ALA A 20 10.55 38.13 10.37
N GLY A 21 11.81 37.79 10.59
CA GLY A 21 12.79 38.48 11.41
C GLY A 21 12.83 37.84 12.80
N CYS A 22 13.28 36.58 12.89
CA CYS A 22 13.64 35.93 14.16
C CYS A 22 15.01 35.26 14.00
N ALA A 23 16.03 35.95 14.49
CA ALA A 23 17.28 35.34 14.91
C ALA A 23 17.10 34.95 16.39
N GLY A 24 17.31 33.68 16.70
CA GLY A 24 17.42 33.13 18.06
C GLY A 24 18.13 31.78 17.89
N ASP A 25 19.42 31.77 18.17
CA ASP A 25 20.04 31.25 19.40
C ASP A 25 20.29 29.75 19.28
N ALA A 26 21.56 29.44 19.06
CA ALA A 26 22.11 28.10 18.93
C ALA A 26 22.12 27.44 20.32
N GLU A 27 21.37 26.35 20.47
CA GLU A 27 21.45 25.51 21.66
C GLU A 27 22.55 24.45 21.49
N ASP A 28 23.50 24.59 22.40
CA ASP A 28 24.59 23.73 22.88
C ASP A 28 24.47 22.20 22.67
N PRO A 29 25.37 21.55 21.91
CA PRO A 29 25.40 20.09 21.71
C PRO A 29 26.27 19.32 22.73
N SER A 30 26.44 19.79 23.97
CA SER A 30 27.37 19.16 24.93
C SER A 30 26.77 18.33 26.07
N ASP A 31 25.52 17.86 25.96
CA ASP A 31 24.95 16.90 26.93
C ASP A 31 24.85 15.47 26.36
N VAL A 32 26.02 14.84 26.27
CA VAL A 32 26.21 13.40 26.04
C VAL A 32 25.98 12.64 27.34
N GLY A 33 24.71 12.40 27.67
CA GLY A 33 24.30 11.50 28.75
C GLY A 33 24.64 10.05 28.40
N GLN A 34 25.71 9.53 29.01
CA GLN A 34 26.07 8.11 28.98
C GLN A 34 24.98 7.26 29.65
N LEU A 35 24.26 6.45 28.88
CA LEU A 35 23.43 5.37 29.42
C LEU A 35 24.23 4.07 29.48
N GLN A 36 24.96 3.98 30.59
CA GLN A 36 25.10 2.84 31.49
C GLN A 36 24.82 1.44 30.90
N ASP A 37 25.90 0.71 30.62
CA ASP A 37 25.95 -0.74 30.50
C ASP A 37 25.35 -1.42 31.74
N GLY A 38 24.11 -1.90 31.61
CA GLY A 38 23.45 -2.76 32.57
C GLY A 38 23.57 -4.22 32.15
N GLY A 39 24.69 -4.86 32.48
CA GLY A 39 24.81 -6.31 32.43
C GLY A 39 23.84 -6.96 33.42
N GLY A 40 22.96 -7.82 32.91
CA GLY A 40 22.19 -8.82 33.65
C GLY A 40 22.02 -10.01 32.72
N ASP A 41 22.80 -11.06 32.88
CA ASP A 41 22.69 -12.12 33.88
C ASP A 41 21.92 -13.31 33.32
N ALA A 42 22.47 -14.47 33.60
CA ALA A 42 22.21 -15.75 32.99
C ALA A 42 20.90 -16.38 33.48
N GLY A 43 20.26 -17.12 32.59
CA GLY A 43 19.33 -18.21 32.92
C GLY A 43 19.23 -19.07 31.67
N GLU A 44 20.02 -20.13 31.55
CA GLU A 44 19.73 -21.47 32.11
C GLU A 44 18.40 -22.05 31.60
N ASP A 45 18.57 -23.06 30.73
CA ASP A 45 17.92 -24.36 30.78
C ASP A 45 16.38 -24.44 30.81
N ALA A 46 15.83 -24.86 29.66
CA ALA A 46 14.74 -25.83 29.64
C ALA A 46 14.78 -26.65 28.35
N SER A 47 15.47 -27.79 28.43
CA SER A 47 15.31 -28.92 27.53
C SER A 47 14.10 -29.75 27.97
N GLU A 48 12.98 -29.66 27.26
CA GLU A 48 11.78 -30.49 27.38
C GLU A 48 11.05 -30.42 26.02
N ASP A 49 10.48 -31.45 25.41
CA ASP A 49 10.37 -32.86 25.70
C ASP A 49 9.97 -33.53 24.38
N ALA A 50 10.54 -34.70 24.11
CA ALA A 50 10.27 -35.49 22.93
C ALA A 50 8.99 -36.29 23.14
N ASN A 51 7.89 -35.91 22.49
CA ASN A 51 6.72 -36.78 22.33
C ASN A 51 6.01 -36.49 21.01
N ALA A 52 6.58 -37.00 19.91
CA ALA A 52 5.81 -37.22 18.69
C ALA A 52 5.05 -38.56 18.84
N PRO A 53 3.71 -38.55 18.91
CA PRO A 53 2.94 -39.79 18.86
C PRO A 53 3.02 -40.40 17.46
N ASP A 54 3.46 -41.64 17.42
CA ASP A 54 3.46 -42.56 16.28
C ASP A 54 2.01 -42.86 15.89
N VAL A 55 1.46 -42.08 14.95
CA VAL A 55 0.09 -42.26 14.45
C VAL A 55 0.10 -43.07 13.17
N ALA A 56 -0.12 -44.36 13.39
CA ALA A 56 -0.99 -45.26 12.62
C ALA A 56 -0.83 -45.31 11.09
N ASP A 57 -0.30 -46.45 10.64
CA ASP A 57 -0.53 -47.04 9.33
C ASP A 57 -1.98 -46.84 8.86
N GLU A 58 -2.14 -46.08 7.77
CA GLU A 58 -3.40 -46.01 7.04
C GLU A 58 -3.62 -47.33 6.27
N PRO A 59 -4.84 -47.90 6.30
CA PRO A 59 -5.13 -49.10 5.53
C PRO A 59 -5.14 -48.79 4.03
N ASP A 60 -4.29 -49.51 3.31
CA ASP A 60 -4.22 -49.54 1.85
C ASP A 60 -5.56 -50.06 1.29
N ALA A 61 -6.41 -49.13 0.88
CA ALA A 61 -7.69 -49.44 0.26
C ALA A 61 -7.51 -49.46 -1.25
N ASP A 62 -7.25 -50.65 -1.79
CA ASP A 62 -7.29 -50.93 -3.22
C ASP A 62 -8.62 -50.43 -3.81
N ALA A 63 -8.53 -49.34 -4.58
CA ALA A 63 -9.68 -48.79 -5.29
C ALA A 63 -10.10 -49.77 -6.40
N PRO A 64 -11.41 -50.07 -6.55
CA PRO A 64 -11.88 -50.90 -7.64
C PRO A 64 -11.64 -50.19 -8.96
N ASP A 65 -10.90 -50.86 -9.84
CA ASP A 65 -10.65 -50.46 -11.23
C ASP A 65 -11.97 -50.50 -12.00
N ALA A 66 -12.62 -49.33 -12.09
CA ALA A 66 -13.83 -49.16 -12.86
C ALA A 66 -13.43 -48.66 -14.24
N ASP A 67 -13.32 -49.60 -15.19
CA ASP A 67 -13.22 -49.34 -16.62
C ASP A 67 -14.33 -48.36 -17.03
N ALA A 68 -13.97 -47.09 -17.19
CA ALA A 68 -14.89 -46.06 -17.64
C ALA A 68 -15.27 -46.33 -19.10
N PRO A 69 -16.56 -46.26 -19.46
CA PRO A 69 -16.98 -46.42 -20.84
C PRO A 69 -16.42 -45.27 -21.68
N ASP A 70 -15.69 -45.66 -22.73
CA ASP A 70 -15.14 -44.77 -23.75
C ASP A 70 -16.28 -44.12 -24.52
N ALA A 71 -16.68 -42.93 -24.05
CA ALA A 71 -17.67 -42.10 -24.71
C ALA A 71 -16.92 -41.07 -25.53
N ASP A 72 -16.80 -41.34 -26.83
CA ASP A 72 -16.33 -40.39 -27.84
C ASP A 72 -17.12 -39.07 -27.69
N ALA A 73 -16.46 -38.07 -27.10
CA ALA A 73 -17.05 -36.75 -26.92
C ALA A 73 -17.18 -36.07 -28.29
N PRO A 74 -18.34 -35.44 -28.59
CA PRO A 74 -18.50 -34.70 -29.82
C PRO A 74 -17.52 -33.53 -29.83
N ASP A 75 -16.78 -33.42 -30.94
CA ASP A 75 -15.82 -32.36 -31.24
C ASP A 75 -16.58 -31.03 -31.36
N ALA A 76 -16.77 -30.37 -30.21
CA ALA A 76 -17.34 -29.05 -30.12
C ALA A 76 -16.20 -28.06 -30.31
N GLU A 77 -16.02 -27.62 -31.55
CA GLU A 77 -15.19 -26.45 -31.89
C GLU A 77 -15.62 -25.28 -30.99
N GLU A 78 -14.83 -25.00 -29.96
CA GLU A 78 -15.11 -23.91 -29.04
C GLU A 78 -15.01 -22.59 -29.79
N PRO A 79 -16.00 -21.69 -29.64
CA PRO A 79 -15.93 -20.39 -30.27
C PRO A 79 -14.71 -19.66 -29.73
N ASP A 80 -13.81 -19.31 -30.65
CA ASP A 80 -12.63 -18.47 -30.43
C ASP A 80 -13.10 -17.07 -30.03
N ALA A 81 -13.46 -16.94 -28.75
CA ALA A 81 -13.71 -15.66 -28.13
C ALA A 81 -12.33 -15.09 -27.83
N ASP A 82 -11.85 -14.21 -28.71
CA ASP A 82 -10.70 -13.35 -28.46
C ASP A 82 -10.88 -12.78 -27.04
N ALA A 83 -10.11 -13.33 -26.09
CA ALA A 83 -10.09 -12.82 -24.73
C ALA A 83 -9.64 -11.36 -24.86
N PRO A 84 -10.35 -10.42 -24.24
CA PRO A 84 -9.92 -9.04 -24.28
C PRO A 84 -8.48 -8.98 -23.73
N ASP A 85 -7.56 -8.41 -24.51
CA ASP A 85 -6.20 -8.10 -24.06
C ASP A 85 -6.32 -7.06 -22.93
N VAL A 86 -6.55 -7.54 -21.70
CA VAL A 86 -6.67 -6.73 -20.48
C VAL A 86 -5.33 -6.57 -19.77
N ASP A 87 -4.23 -6.82 -20.46
CA ASP A 87 -2.87 -6.76 -19.89
C ASP A 87 -2.17 -5.42 -20.17
N GLU A 88 -2.93 -4.34 -20.26
CA GLU A 88 -2.34 -2.99 -20.20
C GLU A 88 -1.94 -2.72 -18.75
N THR A 89 -0.66 -2.94 -18.45
CA THR A 89 -0.05 -2.47 -17.21
C THR A 89 -0.27 -0.95 -17.12
N PRO A 90 -0.81 -0.43 -16.00
CA PRO A 90 -1.05 1.00 -15.86
C PRO A 90 0.23 1.80 -16.06
N GLU A 91 0.11 2.97 -16.67
CA GLU A 91 1.23 3.87 -16.94
C GLU A 91 1.81 4.44 -15.63
N GLY A 92 3.13 4.65 -15.59
CA GLY A 92 3.84 5.20 -14.43
C GLY A 92 4.85 4.21 -13.84
N ASP A 93 5.76 4.71 -12.99
CA ASP A 93 6.69 3.88 -12.21
C ASP A 93 6.51 4.06 -10.70
N GLY A 94 5.62 4.96 -10.27
CA GLY A 94 5.29 5.21 -8.88
C GLY A 94 6.38 5.91 -8.07
N THR A 95 7.50 6.34 -8.68
CA THR A 95 8.63 6.92 -7.95
C THR A 95 8.48 8.43 -7.70
N SER A 96 7.49 9.07 -8.32
CA SER A 96 7.17 10.48 -8.12
C SER A 96 5.70 10.74 -8.38
N CYS A 97 5.22 11.89 -7.94
CA CYS A 97 3.85 12.35 -8.16
C CYS A 97 3.46 12.42 -9.64
N GLU A 98 4.37 12.87 -10.50
CA GLU A 98 4.18 12.97 -11.95
C GLU A 98 4.23 11.61 -12.64
N GLN A 99 4.83 10.62 -12.00
CA GLN A 99 4.94 9.24 -12.50
C GLN A 99 4.10 8.26 -11.67
N ALA A 100 3.14 8.78 -10.90
CA ALA A 100 2.23 7.96 -10.10
C ALA A 100 1.45 7.00 -10.98
N ILE A 101 1.29 5.76 -10.53
CA ILE A 101 0.63 4.71 -11.29
C ILE A 101 -0.89 4.92 -11.23
N ASP A 102 -1.56 5.02 -12.38
CA ASP A 102 -3.02 5.22 -12.43
C ASP A 102 -3.77 3.92 -12.08
N VAL A 103 -4.55 3.99 -11.00
CA VAL A 103 -5.37 2.87 -10.49
C VAL A 103 -6.85 3.25 -10.38
N SER A 104 -7.27 4.26 -11.15
CA SER A 104 -8.62 4.86 -11.08
C SER A 104 -9.76 3.86 -11.36
N GLU A 105 -9.53 2.88 -12.24
CA GLU A 105 -10.53 1.87 -12.62
C GLU A 105 -10.59 0.68 -11.64
N GLY A 106 -9.75 0.69 -10.60
CA GLY A 106 -9.50 -0.48 -9.76
C GLY A 106 -8.58 -1.48 -10.47
N VAL A 107 -7.66 -2.07 -9.73
CA VAL A 107 -6.65 -2.95 -10.30
C VAL A 107 -6.09 -3.90 -9.24
N VAL A 108 -5.55 -5.03 -9.69
CA VAL A 108 -4.65 -5.88 -8.91
C VAL A 108 -3.28 -5.81 -9.55
N LEU A 109 -2.29 -5.32 -8.82
CA LEU A 109 -0.89 -5.27 -9.26
C LEU A 109 -0.08 -6.24 -8.41
N GLU A 110 0.44 -7.27 -9.07
CA GLU A 110 1.36 -8.23 -8.46
C GLU A 110 2.80 -7.68 -8.46
N ASP A 111 3.63 -8.23 -7.58
CA ASP A 111 5.09 -8.01 -7.55
C ASP A 111 5.55 -6.53 -7.56
N GLN A 112 4.79 -5.65 -6.90
CA GLN A 112 5.22 -4.27 -6.65
C GLN A 112 6.35 -4.24 -5.62
N THR A 113 7.16 -3.18 -5.59
CA THR A 113 8.26 -3.09 -4.62
C THR A 113 8.65 -1.65 -4.28
N THR A 114 8.83 -1.38 -3.00
CA THR A 114 9.43 -0.12 -2.53
C THR A 114 10.97 -0.17 -2.53
N VAL A 115 11.58 -1.33 -2.77
CA VAL A 115 13.05 -1.49 -2.72
C VAL A 115 13.72 -0.60 -3.75
N GLY A 116 14.53 0.35 -3.26
CA GLY A 116 15.23 1.33 -4.10
C GLY A 116 14.34 2.43 -4.69
N ALA A 117 13.08 2.52 -4.28
CA ALA A 117 12.24 3.68 -4.50
C ALA A 117 12.78 4.88 -3.71
N PRO A 118 12.42 6.13 -4.06
CA PRO A 118 12.80 7.28 -3.25
C PRO A 118 12.06 7.26 -1.90
N GLU A 119 12.66 7.94 -0.93
CA GLU A 119 12.01 8.36 0.33
C GLU A 119 11.85 9.88 0.21
N ASN A 120 10.70 10.34 -0.28
CA ASN A 120 10.42 11.75 -0.51
C ASN A 120 9.06 12.20 0.05
N GLN A 121 8.24 11.29 0.57
CA GLN A 121 6.97 11.60 1.21
C GLN A 121 6.86 11.01 2.61
N ASP A 122 6.80 11.89 3.61
CA ASP A 122 6.62 11.48 5.00
C ASP A 122 5.17 11.58 5.43
N ALA A 123 4.63 10.59 6.16
CA ALA A 123 3.26 10.62 6.71
C ALA A 123 3.08 11.60 7.90
N ASP A 124 3.60 12.84 7.82
CA ASP A 124 3.82 13.73 8.96
C ASP A 124 2.76 14.83 9.20
N GLY A 125 1.73 14.92 8.35
CA GLY A 125 0.73 15.98 8.44
C GLY A 125 -0.63 15.59 9.01
N ASP A 126 -1.57 16.54 8.93
CA ASP A 126 -2.88 16.41 9.57
C ASP A 126 -3.68 15.23 9.01
N GLY A 127 -4.13 14.34 9.89
CA GLY A 127 -4.91 13.16 9.52
C GLY A 127 -4.07 11.99 9.01
N CYS A 128 -2.75 12.14 8.89
CA CYS A 128 -1.86 11.06 8.51
C CYS A 128 -1.64 10.09 9.69
N PRO A 129 -1.32 8.81 9.41
CA PRO A 129 -0.92 7.88 10.46
C PRO A 129 0.37 8.39 11.12
N SER A 130 0.54 8.16 12.43
CA SER A 130 1.65 8.72 13.19
C SER A 130 3.01 8.05 12.94
N GLY A 131 3.32 7.73 11.69
CA GLY A 131 4.62 7.23 11.23
C GLY A 131 5.58 8.40 11.05
N ARG A 132 6.37 8.73 12.08
CA ARG A 132 7.40 9.79 11.98
C ARG A 132 8.66 9.32 11.26
N ILE A 133 8.72 8.03 10.90
CA ILE A 133 9.85 7.40 10.22
C ILE A 133 9.24 6.51 9.14
N SER A 134 9.08 7.11 7.97
CA SER A 134 8.76 6.51 6.67
C SER A 134 9.99 5.82 6.10
N GLY A 135 9.79 4.99 5.09
CA GLY A 135 10.82 4.37 4.28
C GLY A 135 10.66 4.78 2.82
N PRO A 136 11.27 4.03 1.90
CA PRO A 136 11.00 4.20 0.48
C PRO A 136 9.52 4.00 0.15
N GLU A 137 8.98 4.81 -0.77
CA GLU A 137 7.56 4.79 -1.12
C GLU A 137 7.27 4.56 -2.61
N LEU A 138 6.12 3.94 -2.90
CA LEU A 138 5.48 3.96 -4.22
C LEU A 138 4.18 4.74 -4.19
N ILE A 139 3.96 5.50 -5.26
CA ILE A 139 2.85 6.44 -5.39
C ILE A 139 1.89 5.96 -6.48
N TYR A 140 0.61 5.88 -6.12
CA TYR A 140 -0.49 5.57 -7.02
C TYR A 140 -1.48 6.72 -7.04
N VAL A 141 -2.26 6.85 -8.11
CA VAL A 141 -3.24 7.93 -8.26
C VAL A 141 -4.60 7.37 -8.66
N VAL A 142 -5.65 7.91 -8.04
CA VAL A 142 -7.04 7.75 -8.48
C VAL A 142 -7.60 9.11 -8.86
N SER A 143 -8.27 9.20 -10.00
CA SER A 143 -8.86 10.44 -10.53
C SER A 143 -10.28 10.20 -11.06
N PRO A 144 -11.22 9.73 -10.24
CA PRO A 144 -12.56 9.42 -10.70
C PRO A 144 -13.28 10.70 -11.17
N SER A 145 -14.20 10.55 -12.14
CA SER A 145 -14.98 11.69 -12.64
C SER A 145 -16.09 12.16 -11.68
N GLU A 146 -16.50 11.29 -10.75
CA GLU A 146 -17.51 11.52 -9.70
C GLU A 146 -16.94 11.04 -8.35
N PRO A 147 -17.47 11.51 -7.19
CA PRO A 147 -17.05 10.98 -5.90
C PRO A 147 -17.17 9.46 -5.86
N THR A 148 -16.07 8.78 -5.53
CA THR A 148 -15.97 7.32 -5.61
C THR A 148 -15.30 6.77 -4.35
N SER A 149 -15.92 5.76 -3.74
CA SER A 149 -15.34 5.04 -2.62
C SER A 149 -14.37 3.98 -3.12
N TYR A 150 -13.17 3.95 -2.54
CA TYR A 150 -12.14 2.96 -2.85
C TYR A 150 -11.75 2.19 -1.59
N ARG A 151 -11.46 0.90 -1.78
CA ARG A 151 -10.72 0.07 -0.83
C ARG A 151 -9.36 -0.27 -1.41
N VAL A 152 -8.32 -0.01 -0.63
CA VAL A 152 -6.92 -0.32 -0.95
C VAL A 152 -6.45 -1.41 0.01
N ARG A 153 -5.86 -2.47 -0.51
CA ARG A 153 -5.21 -3.53 0.27
C ARG A 153 -3.78 -3.73 -0.22
N VAL A 154 -2.83 -3.72 0.71
CA VAL A 154 -1.44 -4.08 0.47
C VAL A 154 -1.15 -5.38 1.21
N GLU A 155 -0.61 -6.35 0.49
CA GLU A 155 -0.20 -7.65 1.03
C GLU A 155 1.30 -7.82 0.82
N PRO A 156 2.12 -7.74 1.89
CA PRO A 156 3.55 -7.98 1.78
C PRO A 156 3.85 -9.37 1.25
N ASN A 157 4.77 -9.45 0.29
CA ASN A 157 5.33 -10.71 -0.18
C ASN A 157 6.46 -11.19 0.73
N GLU A 158 6.97 -10.31 1.59
CA GLU A 158 8.10 -10.53 2.49
C GLU A 158 7.68 -10.27 3.94
N VAL A 159 8.10 -11.15 4.85
CA VAL A 159 7.77 -11.07 6.28
C VAL A 159 8.46 -9.90 7.01
N SER A 160 9.47 -9.30 6.38
CA SER A 160 10.22 -8.16 6.94
C SER A 160 9.65 -6.81 6.54
N PHE A 161 8.82 -6.75 5.50
CA PHE A 161 8.23 -5.49 5.04
C PHE A 161 7.01 -5.17 5.90
N ASP A 162 7.00 -3.98 6.50
CA ASP A 162 5.92 -3.48 7.33
C ASP A 162 5.24 -2.32 6.60
N PRO A 163 4.25 -2.59 5.74
CA PRO A 163 3.68 -1.57 4.89
C PRO A 163 2.91 -0.55 5.73
N MET A 164 2.95 0.70 5.29
CA MET A 164 2.08 1.78 5.76
C MET A 164 1.33 2.33 4.54
N ILE A 165 -0.01 2.42 4.63
CA ILE A 165 -0.84 3.00 3.56
C ILE A 165 -1.40 4.32 4.05
N TYR A 166 -1.25 5.38 3.25
CA TYR A 166 -1.95 6.63 3.47
C TYR A 166 -2.37 7.27 2.14
N VAL A 167 -3.38 8.14 2.21
CA VAL A 167 -3.97 8.79 1.04
C VAL A 167 -3.99 10.28 1.25
N ARG A 168 -3.60 11.06 0.22
CA ARG A 168 -3.63 12.53 0.24
C ARG A 168 -4.51 13.09 -0.87
N SER A 169 -5.05 14.27 -0.60
CA SER A 169 -5.85 15.05 -1.56
C SER A 169 -5.03 15.74 -2.66
N GLY A 170 -3.71 15.68 -2.56
CA GLY A 170 -2.76 16.19 -3.53
C GLY A 170 -1.37 15.71 -3.14
N CYS A 171 -0.48 15.54 -4.12
CA CYS A 171 0.80 14.91 -3.84
C CYS A 171 1.69 15.75 -2.91
N GLU A 172 1.69 17.07 -3.13
CA GLU A 172 2.46 18.05 -2.33
C GLU A 172 1.76 18.48 -1.03
N THR A 173 0.59 17.91 -0.69
CA THR A 173 -0.13 18.28 0.53
C THR A 173 0.28 17.35 1.66
N SER A 174 0.45 17.88 2.87
CA SER A 174 0.68 17.05 4.04
C SER A 174 -0.62 16.54 4.69
N VAL A 175 -1.79 16.88 4.14
CA VAL A 175 -3.08 16.50 4.73
C VAL A 175 -3.55 15.17 4.15
N CYS A 176 -3.61 14.15 5.00
CA CYS A 176 -4.13 12.85 4.61
C CYS A 176 -5.67 12.82 4.67
N LEU A 177 -6.27 12.22 3.65
CA LEU A 177 -7.68 11.84 3.60
C LEU A 177 -7.96 10.63 4.49
N ALA A 178 -7.02 9.68 4.51
CA ALA A 178 -7.09 8.46 5.28
C ALA A 178 -5.68 7.86 5.45
N GLY A 179 -5.51 6.97 6.42
CA GLY A 179 -4.31 6.13 6.55
C GLY A 179 -4.53 5.00 7.53
N THR A 180 -3.70 3.96 7.44
CA THR A 180 -3.78 2.78 8.30
C THR A 180 -2.89 2.89 9.53
N VAL A 181 -3.22 2.10 10.55
CA VAL A 181 -2.37 1.93 11.73
C VAL A 181 -1.64 0.60 11.57
N LEU A 182 -0.38 0.66 11.94
CA LEU A 182 0.69 -0.31 11.74
C LEU A 182 0.33 -1.66 12.38
N ASN A 183 0.04 -2.67 11.55
CA ASN A 183 -0.27 -4.02 12.01
C ASN A 183 0.99 -4.90 12.22
N GLY A 184 2.16 -4.40 11.83
CA GLY A 184 3.46 -5.03 12.04
C GLY A 184 3.96 -5.81 10.81
N PRO A 185 5.25 -6.20 10.80
CA PRO A 185 5.92 -6.71 9.60
C PRO A 185 5.25 -7.97 9.04
N GLY A 186 5.13 -8.03 7.71
CA GLY A 186 4.50 -9.12 6.97
C GLY A 186 2.97 -9.16 7.06
N SER A 187 2.35 -8.24 7.78
CA SER A 187 0.89 -8.18 7.91
C SER A 187 0.28 -7.40 6.74
N PRO A 188 -0.85 -7.88 6.17
CA PRO A 188 -1.58 -7.08 5.20
C PRO A 188 -2.19 -5.83 5.82
N GLU A 189 -2.19 -4.74 5.07
CA GLU A 189 -2.81 -3.47 5.43
C GLU A 189 -4.04 -3.21 4.55
N THR A 190 -5.07 -2.57 5.10
CA THR A 190 -6.29 -2.25 4.34
C THR A 190 -6.85 -0.89 4.75
N LEU A 191 -7.18 -0.08 3.76
CA LEU A 191 -7.68 1.27 3.90
C LEU A 191 -8.92 1.47 3.02
N SER A 192 -9.95 2.14 3.54
CA SER A 192 -11.07 2.64 2.73
C SER A 192 -11.10 4.17 2.78
N PHE A 193 -11.37 4.81 1.65
CA PHE A 193 -11.50 6.26 1.55
C PHE A 193 -12.45 6.68 0.42
N GLU A 194 -12.94 7.92 0.47
CA GLU A 194 -13.73 8.53 -0.61
C GLU A 194 -12.84 9.49 -1.40
N ALA A 195 -12.63 9.22 -2.68
CA ALA A 195 -11.92 10.11 -3.59
C ALA A 195 -12.89 11.17 -4.14
N PRO A 196 -12.59 12.47 -4.02
CA PRO A 196 -13.40 13.52 -4.64
C PRO A 196 -13.37 13.42 -6.18
N GLY A 197 -14.54 13.53 -6.80
CA GLY A 197 -14.65 13.53 -8.27
C GLY A 197 -14.00 14.74 -8.93
N GLY A 198 -13.31 14.51 -10.04
CA GLY A 198 -12.72 15.54 -10.90
C GLY A 198 -11.38 16.11 -10.41
N VAL A 199 -10.81 15.56 -9.33
CA VAL A 199 -9.46 15.90 -8.84
C VAL A 199 -8.74 14.62 -8.41
N PRO A 200 -7.41 14.53 -8.61
CA PRO A 200 -6.65 13.36 -8.22
C PRO A 200 -6.55 13.22 -6.69
N SER A 201 -6.56 11.99 -6.21
CA SER A 201 -6.10 11.60 -4.87
C SER A 201 -4.94 10.62 -5.01
N TYR A 202 -3.96 10.74 -4.14
CA TYR A 202 -2.71 9.99 -4.21
C TYR A 202 -2.66 8.98 -3.08
N ILE A 203 -2.41 7.72 -3.41
CA ILE A 203 -2.23 6.61 -2.48
C ILE A 203 -0.73 6.37 -2.37
N PHE A 204 -0.22 6.30 -1.15
CA PHE A 204 1.18 6.03 -0.86
C PHE A 204 1.27 4.67 -0.18
N VAL A 205 2.10 3.80 -0.75
CA VAL A 205 2.54 2.56 -0.10
C VAL A 205 3.98 2.77 0.31
N ASP A 206 4.18 2.84 1.62
CA ASP A 206 5.43 3.21 2.27
C ASP A 206 5.82 2.08 3.24
N GLY A 207 7.02 2.12 3.80
CA GLY A 207 7.46 1.20 4.85
C GLY A 207 7.59 1.87 6.21
N GLU A 208 7.08 1.22 7.26
CA GLU A 208 7.28 1.68 8.63
C GLU A 208 8.75 1.48 9.04
N TRP A 209 9.31 2.41 9.82
CA TRP A 209 10.66 2.33 10.39
C TRP A 209 11.76 2.11 9.35
N LEU A 210 11.65 2.79 8.20
CA LEU A 210 12.57 2.64 7.06
C LEU A 210 12.53 1.23 6.43
N SER A 211 11.47 0.46 6.66
CA SER A 211 11.32 -0.83 5.98
C SER A 211 11.08 -0.63 4.48
N GLU A 212 11.43 -1.62 3.70
CA GLU A 212 11.16 -1.69 2.27
C GLU A 212 10.91 -3.15 1.91
N GLY A 213 10.23 -3.41 0.79
CA GLY A 213 10.02 -4.77 0.32
C GLY A 213 9.03 -4.87 -0.82
N SER A 214 8.84 -6.11 -1.28
CA SER A 214 7.86 -6.43 -2.30
C SER A 214 6.46 -6.69 -1.73
N PHE A 215 5.43 -6.38 -2.51
CA PHE A 215 4.03 -6.51 -2.13
C PHE A 215 3.10 -6.70 -3.33
N ARG A 216 1.89 -7.18 -3.04
CA ARG A 216 0.73 -7.16 -3.92
C ARG A 216 -0.18 -6.00 -3.54
N LEU A 217 -0.58 -5.19 -4.52
CA LEU A 217 -1.56 -4.12 -4.35
C LEU A 217 -2.91 -4.51 -4.96
N GLU A 218 -3.98 -4.27 -4.22
CA GLU A 218 -5.35 -4.43 -4.69
C GLU A 218 -6.15 -3.16 -4.42
N VAL A 219 -6.64 -2.51 -5.47
CA VAL A 219 -7.50 -1.33 -5.41
C VAL A 219 -8.87 -1.70 -5.96
N THR A 220 -9.92 -1.57 -5.16
CA THR A 220 -11.29 -1.94 -5.51
C THR A 220 -12.22 -0.74 -5.36
N ILE A 221 -13.15 -0.55 -6.30
CA ILE A 221 -14.23 0.43 -6.20
C ILE A 221 -15.35 -0.17 -5.34
N GLU A 222 -15.79 0.56 -4.33
CA GLU A 222 -16.92 0.16 -3.46
C GLU A 222 -18.23 0.81 -3.95
N GLU A 223 -19.29 0.01 -4.07
CA GLU A 223 -20.64 0.44 -4.51
C GLU A 223 -21.48 1.10 -3.41
#